data_AF-A0AAD5I5A4-F1
#
_entry.id   AF-A0AAD5I5A4-F1
#
_cell.length_a   1.000
_cell.length_b   1.000
_cell.length_c   1.000
_cell.angle_alpha   90.00
_cell.angle_beta   90.00
_cell.angle_gamma   90.00
#
_symmetry.space_group_name_H-M   'P 1'
#
loop_
_entity.id
_entity.type
_entity.pdbx_description
1 polymer ?
#
loop_
_entity_poly.entity_id
_entity_poly.type
_entity_poly.pdbx_seq_one_letter_code
_entity_poly.pdbx_strand_id
1 'polypeptide(L)'
;MKSGTKDPVHIPLSNNLSNLIRLAMLYKYGGVYLDTDFIILKDFTGLRNAVGAQSIDQVTKKWTRLNGAVMIFDIGHPILVDFLQEFATTFDGSKGGIMGLTWFLELLKE
;
A
#
# COMPACT_ATOMS: atom_id res chain seq x y z
N MET A 1 -17.48 -29.07 11.45
CA MET A 1 -16.49 -28.20 10.78
C MET A 1 -15.24 -29.02 10.52
N LYS A 2 -14.86 -29.22 9.25
CA LYS A 2 -13.55 -29.84 8.93
C LYS A 2 -12.47 -28.80 9.22
N SER A 3 -11.58 -29.11 10.15
CA SER A 3 -10.36 -28.34 10.39
C SER A 3 -9.52 -28.39 9.10
N GLY A 4 -9.53 -27.32 8.33
CA GLY A 4 -8.61 -27.15 7.21
C GLY A 4 -7.34 -26.51 7.72
N THR A 5 -6.25 -27.26 7.78
CA THR A 5 -4.90 -26.71 7.89
C THR A 5 -4.63 -25.89 6.64
N LYS A 6 -4.92 -24.59 6.69
CA LYS A 6 -4.32 -23.62 5.77
C LYS A 6 -2.87 -23.49 6.20
N ASP A 7 -1.93 -23.82 5.32
CA ASP A 7 -0.54 -23.47 5.52
C ASP A 7 -0.45 -21.95 5.75
N PRO A 8 -0.08 -21.48 6.95
CA PRO A 8 -0.11 -20.06 7.28
C PRO A 8 1.03 -19.28 6.57
N VAL A 9 1.91 -19.98 5.84
CA VAL A 9 3.20 -19.47 5.36
C VAL A 9 3.17 -19.05 3.89
N HIS A 10 2.12 -19.36 3.12
CA HIS A 10 2.09 -19.07 1.68
C HIS A 10 1.11 -17.96 1.33
N ILE A 11 1.63 -16.78 1.01
CA ILE A 11 0.82 -15.68 0.49
C ILE A 11 0.56 -15.92 -0.99
N PRO A 12 -0.69 -15.80 -1.45
CA PRO A 12 -1.01 -16.01 -2.86
C PRO A 12 -0.20 -15.08 -3.77
N LEU A 13 0.40 -15.63 -4.83
CA LEU A 13 1.11 -14.86 -5.86
C LEU A 13 0.24 -13.71 -6.41
N SER A 14 -1.07 -13.93 -6.51
CA SER A 14 -2.05 -12.92 -6.92
C SER A 14 -2.03 -11.66 -6.06
N ASN A 15 -1.80 -11.79 -4.75
CA ASN A 15 -1.76 -10.63 -3.85
C ASN A 15 -0.52 -9.79 -4.12
N ASN A 16 0.62 -10.44 -4.27
CA ASN A 16 1.87 -9.78 -4.60
C ASN A 16 1.83 -9.12 -5.98
N LEU A 17 1.21 -9.79 -6.96
CA LEU A 17 0.98 -9.22 -8.28
C LEU A 17 0.06 -7.99 -8.22
N SER A 18 -1.00 -8.03 -7.40
CA SER A 18 -1.87 -6.86 -7.16
C SER A 18 -1.11 -5.69 -6.53
N ASN A 19 -0.20 -5.96 -5.60
CA ASN A 19 0.67 -4.94 -4.99
C ASN A 19 1.61 -4.29 -6.00
N LEU A 20 2.16 -5.06 -6.95
CA LEU A 20 2.98 -4.50 -8.02
C LEU A 20 2.15 -3.68 -9.01
N ILE A 21 1.03 -4.24 -9.48
CA ILE A 21 0.19 -3.60 -10.51
C ILE A 21 -0.37 -2.26 -10.01
N ARG A 22 -0.81 -2.15 -8.75
CA ARG A 22 -1.32 -0.87 -8.22
C ARG A 22 -0.27 0.24 -8.27
N LEU A 23 0.98 -0.06 -7.92
CA LEU A 23 2.09 0.89 -7.95
C LEU A 23 2.45 1.26 -9.40
N ALA A 24 2.53 0.27 -10.28
CA ALA A 24 2.83 0.48 -11.69
C ALA A 24 1.76 1.32 -12.39
N MET A 25 0.48 1.08 -12.10
CA MET A 25 -0.65 1.83 -12.64
C MET A 25 -0.62 3.29 -12.16
N LEU A 26 -0.43 3.52 -10.87
CA LEU A 26 -0.30 4.88 -10.32
C LEU A 26 0.90 5.62 -10.89
N TYR A 27 2.04 4.95 -11.04
CA TYR A 27 3.23 5.59 -11.62
C TYR A 27 2.97 5.99 -13.08
N LYS A 28 2.39 5.09 -13.87
CA LYS A 28 2.18 5.29 -15.30
C LYS A 28 1.05 6.27 -15.63
N TYR A 29 -0.01 6.30 -14.82
CA TYR A 29 -1.23 7.05 -15.15
C TYR A 29 -1.62 8.10 -14.10
N GLY A 30 -1.01 8.08 -12.92
CA GLY A 30 -1.47 8.86 -11.76
C GLY A 30 -2.87 8.47 -11.31
N GLY A 31 -3.51 9.38 -10.58
CA GLY A 31 -4.90 9.27 -10.18
C GLY A 31 -5.08 8.56 -8.83
N VAL A 32 -6.19 7.83 -8.70
CA VAL A 32 -6.63 7.20 -7.46
C VAL A 32 -6.66 5.69 -7.63
N TYR A 33 -5.96 4.98 -6.77
CA TYR A 33 -6.13 3.53 -6.56
C TYR A 33 -6.95 3.30 -5.28
N LEU A 34 -7.92 2.38 -5.36
CA LEU A 34 -8.80 2.01 -4.27
C LEU A 34 -9.07 0.50 -4.34
N ASP A 35 -8.90 -0.21 -3.22
CA ASP A 35 -9.36 -1.60 -3.12
C ASP A 35 -10.90 -1.66 -3.23
N THR A 36 -11.43 -2.74 -3.79
CA THR A 36 -12.84 -2.83 -4.19
C THR A 36 -13.83 -2.94 -3.04
N ASP A 37 -13.36 -3.10 -1.82
CA ASP A 37 -14.15 -3.30 -0.60
C ASP A 37 -14.31 -2.01 0.24
N PHE A 38 -13.95 -0.84 -0.32
CA PHE A 38 -14.15 0.46 0.33
C PHE A 38 -15.56 1.00 0.13
N ILE A 39 -16.12 1.56 1.22
CA ILE A 39 -17.30 2.41 1.18
C ILE A 39 -16.83 3.87 1.24
N ILE A 40 -17.06 4.62 0.16
CA ILE A 40 -16.66 6.03 0.07
C ILE A 40 -17.69 6.90 0.78
N LEU A 41 -17.29 7.59 1.84
CA LEU A 41 -18.16 8.49 2.62
C LEU A 41 -18.13 9.94 2.13
N LYS A 42 -17.03 10.34 1.49
CA LYS A 42 -16.80 11.68 0.93
C LYS A 42 -15.94 11.55 -0.32
N ASP A 43 -16.12 12.45 -1.27
CA ASP A 43 -15.26 12.48 -2.45
C ASP A 43 -13.80 12.82 -2.09
N PHE A 44 -12.89 12.55 -3.01
CA PHE A 44 -11.45 12.73 -2.83
C PHE A 44 -10.97 14.15 -3.21
N THR A 45 -11.88 15.11 -3.40
CA THR A 45 -11.49 16.48 -3.77
C THR A 45 -10.57 17.07 -2.72
N GLY A 46 -9.45 17.63 -3.16
CA GLY A 46 -8.43 18.24 -2.29
C GLY A 46 -7.36 17.28 -1.79
N LEU A 47 -7.47 15.97 -2.06
CA LEU A 47 -6.38 15.02 -1.80
C LEU A 47 -5.44 14.93 -3.01
N ARG A 48 -4.14 14.98 -2.73
CA ARG A 48 -3.07 14.85 -3.74
C ARG A 48 -1.81 14.31 -3.08
N ASN A 49 -1.14 13.36 -3.73
CA ASN A 49 0.08 12.70 -3.21
C ASN A 49 -0.12 12.18 -1.78
N ALA A 50 -1.22 11.46 -1.58
CA ALA A 50 -1.71 10.97 -0.30
C ALA A 50 -1.83 9.45 -0.29
N VAL A 51 -1.69 8.86 0.89
CA VAL A 51 -1.86 7.41 1.12
C VAL A 51 -2.69 7.17 2.37
N GLY A 52 -3.49 6.10 2.33
CA GLY A 52 -4.28 5.66 3.47
C GLY A 52 -3.41 5.20 4.64
N ALA A 53 -3.80 5.58 5.84
CA ALA A 53 -3.22 5.03 7.05
C ALA A 53 -4.03 3.85 7.56
N GLN A 54 -3.33 2.82 8.04
CA GLN A 54 -3.94 1.66 8.67
C GLN A 54 -4.16 1.85 10.16
N SER A 55 -3.18 2.43 10.84
CA SER A 55 -3.23 2.61 12.28
C SER A 55 -2.56 3.90 12.71
N ILE A 56 -3.11 4.48 13.77
CA ILE A 56 -2.62 5.67 14.45
C ILE A 56 -2.40 5.27 15.90
N ASP A 57 -1.31 5.74 16.50
CA ASP A 57 -1.14 5.68 17.94
C ASP A 57 -2.16 6.60 18.64
N GLN A 58 -2.96 6.04 19.54
CA GLN A 58 -4.11 6.76 20.12
C GLN A 58 -3.69 7.93 21.02
N VAL A 59 -2.49 7.90 21.58
CA VAL A 59 -1.98 8.91 22.53
C VAL A 59 -1.30 10.04 21.76
N THR A 60 -0.29 9.71 20.97
CA THR A 60 0.56 10.65 20.22
C THR A 60 -0.08 11.13 18.93
N LYS A 61 -1.16 10.47 18.47
CA LYS A 61 -1.83 10.72 17.18
C LYS A 61 -0.91 10.55 15.96
N LYS A 62 0.23 9.87 16.12
CA LYS A 62 1.16 9.59 15.02
C LYS A 62 0.72 8.37 14.22
N TRP A 63 0.92 8.42 12.91
CA TRP A 63 0.72 7.28 12.03
C TRP A 63 1.73 6.18 12.38
N THR A 64 1.24 4.97 12.62
CA THR A 64 2.09 3.82 12.98
C THR A 64 2.17 2.79 11.86
N ARG A 65 1.19 2.77 10.96
CA ARG A 65 1.21 1.90 9.78
C ARG A 65 0.41 2.52 8.64
N LEU A 66 0.92 2.39 7.42
CA LEU A 66 0.22 2.79 6.20
C LEU A 66 -0.37 1.58 5.49
N ASN A 67 -1.38 1.84 4.66
CA ASN A 67 -2.06 0.85 3.85
C ASN A 67 -2.16 1.35 2.41
N GLY A 68 -1.70 0.56 1.44
CA GLY A 68 -1.88 0.89 0.02
C GLY A 68 -3.20 0.39 -0.56
N ALA A 69 -4.21 0.25 0.28
CA ALA A 69 -5.59 0.04 -0.13
C ALA A 69 -6.25 1.34 -0.64
N VAL A 70 -5.69 2.51 -0.31
CA VAL A 70 -6.04 3.81 -0.88
C VAL A 70 -4.76 4.59 -1.16
N MET A 71 -4.54 5.00 -2.40
CA MET A 71 -3.37 5.79 -2.81
C MET A 71 -3.76 6.77 -3.91
N ILE A 72 -3.29 8.00 -3.77
CA ILE A 72 -3.64 9.12 -4.65
C ILE A 72 -2.35 9.82 -5.02
N PHE A 73 -1.93 9.75 -6.27
CA PHE A 73 -0.66 10.33 -6.71
C PHE A 73 -0.77 10.97 -8.08
N ASP A 74 0.04 12.00 -8.28
CA ASP A 74 0.28 12.52 -9.61
C ASP A 74 1.00 11.49 -10.48
N ILE A 75 0.78 11.57 -11.80
CA ILE A 75 1.51 10.76 -12.77
C ILE A 75 3.02 10.97 -12.61
N GLY A 76 3.77 9.86 -12.60
CA GLY A 76 5.23 9.89 -12.49
C GLY A 76 5.79 10.36 -11.14
N HIS A 77 4.99 10.37 -10.07
CA HIS A 77 5.47 10.83 -8.76
C HIS A 77 6.71 10.01 -8.31
N PRO A 78 7.85 10.65 -7.94
CA PRO A 78 9.12 9.96 -7.66
C PRO A 78 9.01 8.86 -6.62
N ILE A 79 8.21 9.08 -5.58
CA ILE A 79 8.02 8.09 -4.51
C ILE A 79 7.49 6.73 -4.99
N LEU A 80 6.74 6.71 -6.09
CA LEU A 80 6.25 5.47 -6.67
C LEU A 80 7.38 4.68 -7.34
N VAL A 81 8.41 5.37 -7.85
CA VAL A 81 9.65 4.74 -8.34
C VAL A 81 10.38 4.09 -7.18
N ASP A 82 10.51 4.81 -6.06
CA ASP A 82 11.15 4.27 -4.85
C ASP A 82 10.42 3.02 -4.34
N PHE A 83 9.09 3.06 -4.31
CA PHE A 83 8.28 1.89 -3.94
C PHE A 83 8.43 0.72 -4.92
N LEU A 84 8.45 0.98 -6.23
CA LEU A 84 8.67 -0.06 -7.24
C LEU A 84 10.07 -0.66 -7.14
N GLN A 85 11.08 0.15 -6.87
CA GLN A 85 12.46 -0.29 -6.69
C GLN A 85 12.63 -1.11 -5.41
N GLU A 86 12.04 -0.68 -4.30
CA GLU A 86 12.00 -1.47 -3.06
C GLU A 86 11.28 -2.79 -3.28
N PHE A 87 10.10 -2.76 -3.92
CA PHE A 87 9.36 -3.97 -4.24
C PHE A 87 10.21 -4.96 -5.05
N ALA A 88 10.95 -4.49 -6.06
CA ALA A 88 11.80 -5.34 -6.89
C ALA A 88 13.03 -5.91 -6.15
N THR A 89 13.62 -5.14 -5.24
CA THR A 89 14.88 -5.50 -4.55
C THR A 89 14.67 -6.31 -3.28
N THR A 90 13.51 -6.18 -2.63
CA THR A 90 13.20 -6.83 -1.35
C THR A 90 12.10 -7.88 -1.45
N PHE A 91 11.65 -8.19 -2.68
CA PHE A 91 10.56 -9.13 -2.93
C PHE A 91 10.79 -10.46 -2.23
N ASP A 92 9.90 -10.78 -1.29
CA ASP A 92 9.81 -12.08 -0.66
C ASP A 92 8.38 -12.59 -0.77
N GLY A 93 8.19 -13.61 -1.61
CA GLY A 93 6.86 -14.19 -1.90
C GLY A 93 6.17 -14.79 -0.67
N SER A 94 6.91 -15.03 0.42
CA SER A 94 6.36 -15.50 1.70
C SER A 94 5.87 -14.36 2.61
N LYS A 95 6.24 -13.10 2.32
CA LYS A 95 5.88 -11.92 3.12
C LYS A 95 4.70 -11.15 2.55
N GLY A 96 3.87 -10.66 3.46
CA GLY A 96 2.60 -10.00 3.14
C GLY A 96 2.66 -8.51 3.40
N GLY A 97 2.28 -7.73 2.39
CA GLY A 97 2.23 -6.27 2.47
C GLY A 97 2.79 -5.63 1.21
N ILE A 98 2.56 -4.33 1.07
CA ILE A 98 3.23 -3.54 0.04
C ILE A 98 4.59 -3.15 0.60
N MET A 99 5.60 -3.91 0.20
CA MET A 99 7.02 -3.56 0.36
C MET A 99 7.22 -2.21 -0.34
N GLY A 100 7.60 -1.17 0.42
CA GLY A 100 7.51 0.26 0.05
C GLY A 100 6.92 1.15 1.16
N LEU A 101 5.78 0.76 1.72
CA LEU A 101 4.99 1.63 2.63
C LEU A 101 5.47 1.63 4.08
N THR A 102 6.23 0.63 4.49
CA THR A 102 6.80 0.55 5.84
C THR A 102 7.89 1.59 6.05
N TRP A 103 8.82 1.71 5.09
CA TRP A 103 9.89 2.72 5.12
C TRP A 103 9.39 4.13 4.86
N PHE A 104 8.29 4.28 4.12
CA PHE A 104 7.69 5.59 3.91
C PHE A 104 7.30 6.30 5.22
N LEU A 105 6.87 5.56 6.25
CA LEU A 105 6.63 6.13 7.57
C LEU A 105 7.90 6.62 8.27
N GLU A 106 9.06 6.06 7.94
CA GLU A 106 10.34 6.55 8.47
C GLU A 106 10.75 7.84 7.77
N LEU A 107 10.55 7.94 6.45
CA LEU A 107 10.76 9.18 5.68
C LEU A 107 9.84 10.33 6.12
N LEU A 108 8.63 10.04 6.61
CA LEU A 108 7.69 11.04 7.13
C LEU A 108 7.94 11.44 8.59
N LYS A 109 8.88 10.79 9.29
CA LYS A 109 9.23 11.12 10.68
C LYS A 109 10.39 12.12 10.79
N GLU A 110 11.05 12.44 9.68
CA GLU A 110 12.00 13.56 9.55
C GLU A 110 11.28 14.89 9.36
#